data_AF-A0A7K3DJS3-F1
#
_entry.id   AF-A0A7K3DJS3-F1
#
_cell.length_a   1.000
_cell.length_b   1.000
_cell.length_c   1.000
_cell.angle_alpha   90.00
_cell.angle_beta   90.00
_cell.angle_gamma   90.00
#
_symmetry.space_group_name_H-M   'P 1'
#
loop_
_entity.id
_entity.type
_entity.pdbx_description
1 polymer ?
#
loop_
_entity_poly.entity_id
_entity_poly.type
_entity_poly.pdbx_seq_one_letter_code
_entity_poly.pdbx_strand_id
1 'polypeptide(L)' 'IEFDLAHAPEEVAMHYLGADHGLIHQCRALNWAMFSAWRWRRADQMPDRDHWRVAGLNHVRTALDRYELG' A
#
# COMPACT_ATOMS: atom_id res chain seq x y z
N ILE A 1 -13.06 7.24 -1.46
CA ILE A 1 -13.73 6.05 -0.89
C ILE A 1 -12.77 4.86 -0.92
N GLU A 2 -12.36 4.36 -2.07
CA GLU A 2 -11.50 3.16 -2.21
C GLU A 2 -10.10 3.39 -1.65
N PHE A 3 -9.53 4.59 -1.84
CA PHE A 3 -8.27 4.99 -1.22
C PHE A 3 -8.36 5.08 0.31
N ASP A 4 -9.52 5.50 0.84
CA ASP A 4 -9.77 5.55 2.28
C ASP A 4 -9.95 4.13 2.83
N LEU A 5 -10.67 3.27 2.11
CA LEU A 5 -10.83 1.84 2.43
C LEU A 5 -9.50 1.07 2.35
N ALA A 6 -8.57 1.49 1.50
CA ALA A 6 -7.22 0.93 1.42
C ALA A 6 -6.37 1.21 2.68
N HIS A 7 -6.74 2.21 3.50
CA HIS A 7 -6.12 2.46 4.81
C HIS A 7 -6.81 1.68 5.94
N ALA A 8 -8.03 1.19 5.71
CA ALA A 8 -8.77 0.40 6.68
C ALA A 8 -8.42 -1.10 6.60
N PRO A 9 -8.77 -1.90 7.63
CA PRO A 9 -8.75 -3.37 7.55
C PRO A 9 -9.56 -3.89 6.36
N GLU A 10 -9.22 -5.07 5.85
CA GLU A 10 -9.83 -5.62 4.64
C GLU A 10 -11.33 -5.91 4.81
N GLU A 11 -11.72 -6.27 6.03
CA GLU A 11 -13.10 -6.53 6.43
C GLU A 11 -13.98 -5.28 6.28
N VAL A 12 -13.40 -4.08 6.41
CA VAL A 12 -14.15 -2.82 6.27
C VAL A 12 -14.64 -2.64 4.83
N ALA A 13 -13.85 -3.05 3.84
CA ALA A 13 -14.27 -2.96 2.44
C ALA A 13 -15.47 -3.87 2.12
N MET A 14 -15.61 -5.00 2.83
CA MET A 14 -16.73 -5.94 2.63
C MET A 14 -18.09 -5.35 3.01
N HIS A 15 -18.10 -4.28 3.82
CA HIS A 15 -19.32 -3.58 4.21
C HIS A 15 -19.77 -2.53 3.18
N TYR A 16 -18.97 -2.24 2.14
CA TYR A 16 -19.29 -1.28 1.09
C TYR A 16 -19.65 -1.99 -0.21
N LEU A 17 -20.94 -2.25 -0.40
CA LEU A 17 -21.52 -2.94 -1.57
C LEU A 17 -21.16 -2.33 -2.95
N GLY A 18 -20.74 -1.06 -2.99
CA GLY A 18 -20.32 -0.38 -4.22
C GLY A 18 -18.81 -0.19 -4.36
N ALA A 19 -18.00 -0.66 -3.41
CA ALA A 19 -16.56 -0.49 -3.47
C ALA A 19 -15.94 -1.47 -4.47
N ASP A 20 -15.10 -0.96 -5.36
CA ASP A 20 -14.30 -1.79 -6.26
C ASP A 20 -13.12 -2.39 -5.48
N HIS A 21 -13.21 -3.68 -5.18
CA HIS A 21 -12.17 -4.41 -4.47
C HIS A 21 -10.84 -4.41 -5.23
N GLY A 22 -10.85 -4.49 -6.57
CA GLY A 22 -9.65 -4.39 -7.40
C GLY A 22 -8.98 -3.02 -7.24
N LEU A 23 -9.77 -1.96 -7.25
CA LEU A 23 -9.27 -0.59 -7.02
C LEU A 23 -8.75 -0.39 -5.59
N ILE A 24 -9.42 -0.95 -4.58
CA ILE A 24 -8.92 -0.93 -3.19
C ILE A 24 -7.54 -1.58 -3.09
N HIS A 25 -7.36 -2.73 -3.75
CA HIS A 25 -6.06 -3.41 -3.74
C HIS A 25 -4.96 -2.63 -4.45
N GLN A 26 -5.27 -1.97 -5.57
CA GLN A 26 -4.35 -1.04 -6.23
C GLN A 26 -4.01 0.15 -5.32
N CYS A 27 -5.01 0.72 -4.62
CA CYS A 27 -4.77 1.78 -3.64
C CYS A 27 -3.89 1.31 -2.47
N ARG A 28 -4.01 0.05 -2.02
CA ARG A 28 -3.11 -0.53 -1.00
C ARG A 28 -1.68 -0.62 -1.51
N ALA A 29 -1.48 -1.05 -2.75
CA ALA A 29 -0.15 -1.07 -3.38
C ALA A 29 0.44 0.35 -3.49
N LEU A 30 -0.39 1.33 -3.87
CA LEU A 30 0.00 2.74 -3.95
C LEU A 30 0.41 3.30 -2.57
N ASN A 31 -0.34 2.99 -1.51
CA ASN A 31 0.01 3.39 -0.14
C ASN A 31 1.40 2.87 0.25
N TRP A 32 1.68 1.59 -0.02
CA TRP A 32 3.00 1.02 0.22
C TRP A 32 4.08 1.68 -0.62
N ALA A 33 3.79 2.04 -1.88
CA ALA A 33 4.74 2.73 -2.75
C ALA A 33 5.08 4.13 -2.22
N MET A 34 4.07 4.89 -1.80
CA MET A 34 4.26 6.21 -1.19
C MET A 34 5.04 6.13 0.12
N PHE A 35 4.62 5.24 1.02
CA PHE A 35 5.30 5.00 2.30
C PHE A 35 6.76 4.63 2.07
N SER A 36 7.01 3.68 1.18
CA SER A 36 8.34 3.24 0.77
C SER A 36 9.15 4.44 0.28
N ALA A 37 8.70 5.14 -0.75
CA ALA A 37 9.40 6.27 -1.35
C ALA A 37 9.80 7.34 -0.32
N TRP A 38 8.96 7.61 0.67
CA TRP A 38 9.31 8.54 1.76
C TRP A 38 10.47 8.04 2.63
N ARG A 39 10.58 6.73 2.88
CA ARG A 39 11.71 6.13 3.62
C ARG A 39 13.05 6.24 2.88
N TRP A 40 13.06 6.47 1.56
CA TRP A 40 14.30 6.78 0.81
C TRP A 40 14.73 8.25 0.91
N ARG A 41 13.89 9.14 1.44
CA ARG A 41 14.25 10.56 1.56
C ARG A 41 15.30 10.73 2.65
N ARG A 42 16.35 11.52 2.36
CA ARG A 42 17.45 11.76 3.31
C ARG A 42 17.01 12.39 4.64
N ALA A 43 15.97 13.22 4.58
CA ALA A 43 15.42 13.91 5.75
C ALA A 43 14.38 13.07 6.51
N ASP A 44 14.16 11.80 6.13
CA ASP A 44 13.20 10.94 6.80
C ASP A 44 13.73 10.50 8.18
N GLN A 45 12.93 10.77 9.21
CA GLN A 45 13.25 10.54 10.63
C GLN A 45 12.54 9.31 11.21
N MET A 46 11.90 8.49 10.36
CA MET A 46 11.23 7.28 10.80
C MET A 46 12.23 6.31 11.47
N PRO A 47 11.90 5.76 12.65
CA PRO A 47 12.65 4.65 13.22
C PRO A 47 12.75 3.49 12.22
N ASP A 48 13.89 2.80 12.21
CA ASP A 48 14.15 1.63 11.35
C ASP A 48 13.88 1.86 9.85
N ARG A 49 14.07 3.10 9.35
CA ARG A 49 13.80 3.43 7.94
C ARG A 49 14.47 2.50 6.95
N ASP A 50 15.67 2.01 7.24
CA ASP A 50 16.42 1.14 6.32
C ASP A 50 15.80 -0.25 6.18
N HIS A 51 15.12 -0.73 7.22
CA HIS A 51 14.28 -1.93 7.14
C HIS A 51 12.99 -1.61 6.38
N TRP A 52 12.27 -0.56 6.80
CA TRP A 52 10.96 -0.22 6.26
C TRP A 52 10.97 0.17 4.79
N ARG A 53 12.06 0.78 4.30
CA ARG A 53 12.21 1.10 2.90
C ARG A 53 12.15 -0.19 2.07
N VAL A 54 12.99 -1.18 2.39
CA VAL A 54 13.07 -2.45 1.64
C VAL A 54 11.81 -3.28 1.82
N ALA A 55 11.30 -3.39 3.06
CA ALA A 55 10.09 -4.12 3.36
C ALA A 55 8.87 -3.56 2.61
N GLY A 56 8.72 -2.23 2.61
CA GLY A 56 7.64 -1.57 1.89
C GLY A 56 7.74 -1.80 0.37
N LEU A 57 8.93 -1.72 -0.22
CA LEU A 57 9.12 -2.01 -1.65
C LEU A 57 8.77 -3.47 -1.99
N ASN A 58 9.10 -4.41 -1.11
CA ASN A 58 8.69 -5.81 -1.30
C ASN A 58 7.17 -5.97 -1.23
N HIS A 59 6.49 -5.27 -0.31
CA HIS A 59 5.02 -5.26 -0.28
C HIS A 59 4.40 -4.71 -1.57
N VAL A 60 4.98 -3.66 -2.17
CA VAL A 60 4.54 -3.16 -3.47
C VAL A 60 4.67 -4.23 -4.54
N ARG A 61 5.84 -4.88 -4.65
CA ARG A 61 6.08 -5.94 -5.64
C ARG A 61 5.11 -7.09 -5.47
N THR A 62 4.96 -7.63 -4.26
CA THR A 62 3.99 -8.71 -3.99
C THR A 62 2.54 -8.29 -4.27
N ALA A 63 2.21 -7.01 -4.09
CA ALA A 63 0.89 -6.52 -4.47
C ALA A 63 0.72 -6.47 -5.99
N LEU A 64 1.69 -5.93 -6.72
CA LEU A 64 1.64 -5.85 -8.19
C LEU A 64 1.63 -7.24 -8.85
N ASP A 65 2.43 -8.18 -8.35
CA ASP A 65 2.48 -9.57 -8.82
C ASP A 65 1.11 -10.26 -8.68
N ARG A 66 0.36 -9.96 -7.61
CA ARG A 66 -0.96 -10.55 -7.35
C ARG A 66 -2.06 -10.06 -8.29
N TYR A 67 -1.87 -8.91 -8.93
CA TYR A 67 -2.86 -8.32 -9.85
C TYR A 67 -2.35 -8.24 -11.29
N GLU A 68 -1.25 -8.93 -11.61
CA GLU A 68 -0.63 -8.92 -12.95
C GLU A 68 -0.32 -7.51 -13.47
N LEU A 69 -0.02 -6.58 -12.55
CA LEU A 69 0.29 -5.17 -12.85
C LEU A 69 1.80 -4.92 -13.01
N GLY A 70 2.60 -5.99 -13.15
CA GLY A 70 4.06 -5.98 -13.17
C GLY A 70 4.67 -6.05 -14.56
#